data_AF-A0A8T3W8J8-F1
#
_entry.id   AF-A0A8T3W8J8-F1
#
_cell.length_a   1.000
_cell.length_b   1.000
_cell.length_c   1.000
_cell.angle_alpha   90.00
_cell.angle_beta   90.00
_cell.angle_gamma   90.00
#
_symmetry.space_group_name_H-M   'P 1'
#
loop_
_entity.id
_entity.type
_entity.pdbx_description
1 polymer ?
#
loop_
_entity_poly.entity_id
_entity_poly.type
_entity_poly.pdbx_seq_one_letter_code
_entity_poly.pdbx_strand_id
1 'polypeptide(L)'
;MPTNKTPDLSFNAEEMEALYQIIREYQEEMPNEEEYWDYDKSKEKIDKKLIVSILKKVSKNLSKESKIEIDKDFLRAKYHTFNNPINEKAYSIIEKAFDELKTVEINYFNIDSAEFTKRKLDVYYKSRKYIISYCHLRKAIRKFRASRMEKVNLTTEQYKIPKNFDKNKY
;
A
#
# COMPACT_ATOMS: atom_id res chain seq x y z
N MET A 1 -37.85 20.33 -25.29
CA MET A 1 -36.85 19.87 -24.30
C MET A 1 -35.64 19.36 -25.08
N PRO A 2 -34.43 19.93 -24.91
CA PRO A 2 -33.25 19.41 -25.58
C PRO A 2 -32.94 18.02 -25.02
N THR A 3 -32.97 17.02 -25.89
CA THR A 3 -32.49 15.68 -25.57
C THR A 3 -30.99 15.77 -25.37
N ASN A 4 -30.53 15.69 -24.12
CA ASN A 4 -29.12 15.46 -23.80
C ASN A 4 -28.72 14.07 -24.32
N LYS A 5 -28.54 13.94 -25.64
CA LYS A 5 -27.81 12.80 -26.20
C LYS A 5 -26.36 12.99 -25.78
N THR A 6 -25.88 12.08 -24.95
CA THR A 6 -24.46 11.98 -24.64
C THR A 6 -23.73 11.80 -25.97
N PRO A 7 -22.67 12.59 -26.26
CA PRO A 7 -21.90 12.40 -27.48
C PRO A 7 -21.35 10.98 -27.51
N ASP A 8 -21.31 10.38 -28.69
CA ASP A 8 -20.69 9.08 -28.89
C ASP A 8 -19.18 9.26 -28.71
N LEU A 9 -18.67 8.82 -27.56
CA LEU A 9 -17.28 8.89 -27.16
C LEU A 9 -16.68 7.50 -27.33
N SER A 10 -16.02 7.26 -28.45
CA SER A 10 -15.22 6.05 -28.68
C SER A 10 -13.76 6.32 -28.33
N PHE A 11 -13.18 5.48 -27.47
CA PHE A 11 -11.75 5.51 -27.16
C PHE A 11 -11.10 4.23 -27.67
N ASN A 12 -9.91 4.36 -28.25
CA ASN A 12 -9.07 3.22 -28.60
C ASN A 12 -8.39 2.64 -27.35
N ALA A 13 -7.65 1.54 -27.49
CA ALA A 13 -7.02 0.86 -26.37
C ALA A 13 -6.00 1.73 -25.62
N GLU A 14 -5.17 2.48 -26.35
CA GLU A 14 -4.14 3.38 -25.78
C GLU A 14 -4.79 4.54 -25.03
N GLU A 15 -5.86 5.14 -25.58
CA GLU A 15 -6.64 6.18 -24.91
C GLU A 15 -7.29 5.66 -23.62
N MET A 16 -7.78 4.41 -23.62
CA MET A 16 -8.35 3.79 -22.41
C MET A 16 -7.30 3.51 -21.34
N GLU A 17 -6.09 3.10 -21.73
CA GLU A 17 -4.97 2.96 -20.80
C GLU A 17 -4.55 4.30 -20.19
N ALA A 18 -4.40 5.34 -21.01
CA ALA A 18 -4.09 6.69 -20.56
C ALA A 18 -5.16 7.25 -19.61
N LEU A 19 -6.44 7.08 -19.96
CA LEU A 19 -7.55 7.48 -19.08
C LEU A 19 -7.49 6.73 -17.74
N TYR A 20 -7.23 5.42 -17.76
CA TYR A 20 -7.12 4.65 -16.53
C TYR A 20 -5.98 5.16 -15.64
N GLN A 21 -4.81 5.44 -16.22
CA GLN A 21 -3.66 5.99 -15.51
C GLN A 21 -3.98 7.36 -14.88
N ILE A 22 -4.51 8.30 -15.66
CA ILE A 22 -4.86 9.65 -15.18
C ILE A 22 -5.84 9.59 -14.01
N ILE A 23 -6.88 8.75 -14.11
CA ILE A 23 -7.90 8.64 -13.06
C ILE A 23 -7.33 7.94 -11.82
N ARG A 24 -6.45 6.95 -11.98
CA ARG A 24 -5.77 6.28 -10.86
C ARG A 24 -4.81 7.22 -10.14
N GLU A 25 -4.06 8.03 -10.88
CA GLU A 25 -3.16 9.05 -10.33
C GLU A 25 -3.95 10.08 -9.51
N TYR A 26 -5.01 10.64 -10.08
CA TYR A 26 -5.92 11.53 -9.36
C TYR A 26 -6.47 10.88 -8.09
N GLN A 27 -6.80 9.59 -8.12
CA GLN A 27 -7.31 8.86 -6.96
C GLN A 27 -6.26 8.70 -5.83
N GLU A 28 -5.00 8.43 -6.16
CA GLU A 28 -3.93 8.25 -5.16
C GLU A 28 -3.47 9.59 -4.55
N GLU A 29 -3.58 10.69 -5.30
CA GLU A 29 -3.23 12.03 -4.80
C GLU A 29 -4.31 12.69 -3.94
N MET A 30 -5.50 12.08 -3.83
CA MET A 30 -6.57 12.64 -3.00
C MET A 30 -6.13 12.65 -1.53
N PRO A 31 -6.18 13.80 -0.83
CA PRO A 31 -5.87 13.85 0.59
C PRO A 31 -6.82 12.94 1.36
N ASN A 32 -6.29 12.28 2.40
CA ASN A 32 -7.13 11.52 3.31
C ASN A 32 -8.05 12.47 4.09
N GLU A 33 -9.22 11.98 4.53
CA GLU A 33 -10.20 12.78 5.29
C GLU A 33 -9.59 13.43 6.55
N GLU A 34 -8.53 12.85 7.12
CA GLU A 34 -7.81 13.37 8.29
C GLU A 34 -6.81 14.50 7.96
N GLU A 35 -6.34 14.62 6.71
CA GLU A 35 -5.37 15.65 6.25
C GLU A 35 -6.06 16.95 5.78
N TYR A 36 -7.37 17.08 6.04
CA TYR A 36 -8.25 18.11 5.50
C TYR A 36 -7.99 19.54 6.00
N TRP A 37 -7.23 19.71 7.09
CA TRP A 37 -7.05 21.02 7.72
C TRP A 37 -6.15 21.98 6.92
N ASP A 38 -5.40 21.47 5.93
CA ASP A 38 -4.39 22.23 5.18
C ASP A 38 -4.65 22.26 3.66
N TYR A 39 -5.78 21.70 3.21
CA TYR A 39 -6.08 21.59 1.78
C TYR A 39 -6.88 22.80 1.27
N ASP A 40 -6.46 23.33 0.13
CA ASP A 40 -7.11 24.45 -0.54
C ASP A 40 -8.58 24.13 -0.84
N LYS A 41 -9.48 24.78 -0.08
CA LYS A 41 -10.94 24.63 -0.18
C LYS A 41 -11.51 25.11 -1.52
N SER A 42 -10.70 25.71 -2.39
CA SER A 42 -11.13 26.25 -3.69
C SER A 42 -11.22 25.22 -4.82
N LYS A 43 -10.65 24.01 -4.65
CA LYS A 43 -10.74 22.97 -5.69
C LYS A 43 -12.05 22.20 -5.60
N GLU A 44 -12.89 22.31 -6.63
CA GLU A 44 -14.05 21.41 -6.80
C GLU A 44 -13.56 19.96 -6.87
N LYS A 45 -14.09 19.13 -5.96
CA LYS A 45 -13.67 17.75 -5.80
C LYS A 45 -14.60 16.82 -6.56
N ILE A 46 -14.03 15.86 -7.29
CA ILE A 46 -14.80 14.75 -7.85
C ILE A 46 -15.16 13.77 -6.73
N ASP A 47 -16.44 13.39 -6.64
CA ASP A 47 -16.92 12.42 -5.65
C ASP A 47 -16.15 11.08 -5.76
N LYS A 48 -15.70 10.55 -4.61
CA LYS A 48 -14.89 9.32 -4.55
C LYS A 48 -15.62 8.10 -5.14
N LYS A 49 -16.94 8.00 -4.94
CA LYS A 49 -17.76 6.92 -5.51
C LYS A 49 -17.87 7.10 -7.02
N LEU A 50 -17.91 8.34 -7.51
CA LEU A 50 -17.87 8.63 -8.95
C LEU A 50 -16.53 8.18 -9.56
N ILE A 51 -15.39 8.51 -8.94
CA ILE A 51 -14.06 8.05 -9.41
C ILE A 51 -14.00 6.52 -9.48
N VAL A 52 -14.42 5.83 -8.41
CA VAL A 52 -14.47 4.36 -8.37
C VAL A 52 -15.37 3.80 -9.48
N SER A 53 -16.51 4.45 -9.74
CA SER A 53 -17.43 4.08 -10.82
C SER A 53 -16.78 4.26 -12.20
N ILE A 54 -16.08 5.38 -12.44
CA ILE A 54 -15.38 5.64 -13.71
C ILE A 54 -14.26 4.64 -13.91
N LEU A 55 -13.40 4.39 -12.91
CA LEU A 55 -12.35 3.37 -12.98
C LEU A 55 -12.91 1.99 -13.32
N LYS A 56 -14.06 1.61 -12.73
CA LYS A 56 -14.73 0.35 -13.05
C LYS A 56 -15.23 0.30 -14.50
N LYS A 57 -15.68 1.42 -15.07
CA LYS A 57 -16.13 1.48 -16.46
C LYS A 57 -14.96 1.47 -17.44
N VAL A 58 -13.92 2.25 -17.17
CA VAL A 58 -12.71 2.33 -18.01
C VAL A 58 -12.01 0.98 -18.03
N SER A 59 -11.76 0.38 -16.86
CA SER A 59 -11.07 -0.91 -16.73
C SER A 59 -11.75 -2.10 -17.41
N LYS A 60 -13.03 -2.03 -17.78
CA LYS A 60 -13.71 -3.09 -18.55
C LYS A 60 -13.23 -3.19 -19.99
N ASN A 61 -12.65 -2.13 -20.53
CA ASN A 61 -12.15 -2.07 -21.91
C ASN A 61 -10.62 -2.23 -21.99
N LEU A 62 -9.94 -2.36 -20.84
CA LEU A 62 -8.52 -2.72 -20.82
C LEU A 62 -8.37 -4.24 -20.93
N SER A 63 -7.25 -4.67 -21.50
CA SER A 63 -6.80 -6.05 -21.34
C SER A 63 -6.54 -6.33 -19.84
N LYS A 64 -6.69 -7.59 -19.45
CA LYS A 64 -6.44 -7.99 -18.06
C LYS A 64 -4.99 -7.73 -17.68
N GLU A 65 -4.07 -8.01 -18.60
CA GLU A 65 -2.63 -7.85 -18.46
C GLU A 65 -2.25 -6.37 -18.29
N SER A 66 -2.74 -5.47 -19.17
CA SER A 66 -2.47 -4.04 -19.10
C SER A 66 -2.93 -3.46 -17.77
N LYS A 67 -4.15 -3.79 -17.35
CA LYS A 67 -4.68 -3.32 -16.07
C LYS A 67 -3.81 -3.77 -14.89
N ILE A 68 -3.40 -5.04 -14.89
CA ILE A 68 -2.55 -5.59 -13.83
C ILE A 68 -1.22 -4.84 -13.75
N GLU A 69 -0.54 -4.61 -14.87
CA GLU A 69 0.75 -3.93 -14.86
C GLU A 69 0.61 -2.46 -14.46
N ILE A 70 -0.41 -1.74 -14.95
CA ILE A 70 -0.68 -0.37 -14.50
C ILE A 70 -0.92 -0.33 -12.98
N ASP A 71 -1.78 -1.20 -12.44
CA ASP A 71 -2.05 -1.25 -11.00
C ASP A 71 -0.78 -1.57 -10.18
N LYS A 72 0.09 -2.45 -10.69
CA LYS A 72 1.39 -2.75 -10.06
C LYS A 72 2.31 -1.54 -10.06
N ASP A 73 2.34 -0.74 -11.10
CA ASP A 73 3.19 0.45 -11.16
C ASP A 73 2.78 1.48 -10.11
N PHE A 74 1.48 1.70 -9.91
CA PHE A 74 0.98 2.53 -8.80
C PHE A 74 1.42 1.99 -7.44
N LEU A 75 1.35 0.67 -7.23
CA LEU A 75 1.82 0.06 -5.98
C LEU A 75 3.34 0.22 -5.80
N ARG A 76 4.13 0.02 -6.86
CA ARG A 76 5.58 0.22 -6.82
C ARG A 76 5.93 1.65 -6.45
N ALA A 77 5.26 2.63 -7.05
CA ALA A 77 5.44 4.05 -6.74
C ALA A 77 5.07 4.34 -5.28
N LYS A 78 3.93 3.84 -4.80
CA LYS A 78 3.45 4.03 -3.43
C LYS A 78 4.41 3.50 -2.36
N TYR A 79 4.99 2.33 -2.59
CA TYR A 79 5.88 1.64 -1.63
C TYR A 79 7.36 1.75 -1.99
N HIS A 80 7.71 2.67 -2.89
CA HIS A 80 9.07 2.90 -3.33
C HIS A 80 9.95 3.34 -2.17
N THR A 81 11.26 3.06 -2.22
CA THR A 81 12.18 3.41 -1.11
C THR A 81 12.28 4.93 -0.88
N PHE A 82 11.96 5.76 -1.87
CA PHE A 82 11.95 7.22 -1.72
C PHE A 82 10.64 7.74 -1.13
N ASN A 83 9.56 6.98 -1.29
CA ASN A 83 8.25 7.26 -0.70
C ASN A 83 8.12 6.43 0.59
N ASN A 84 8.44 7.03 1.73
CA ASN A 84 8.42 6.34 3.03
C ASN A 84 7.31 6.80 3.99
N PRO A 85 6.06 7.07 3.55
CA PRO A 85 5.00 7.25 4.52
C PRO A 85 4.84 5.92 5.29
N ILE A 86 4.91 6.01 6.61
CA ILE A 86 4.67 4.87 7.48
C ILE A 86 3.16 4.81 7.72
N ASN A 87 2.57 3.63 7.62
CA ASN A 87 1.23 3.44 8.15
C ASN A 87 1.30 3.46 9.69
N GLU A 88 0.93 4.58 10.30
CA GLU A 88 1.02 4.78 11.76
C GLU A 88 0.19 3.76 12.55
N LYS A 89 -0.97 3.33 12.02
CA LYS A 89 -1.79 2.28 12.63
C LYS A 89 -1.05 0.93 12.60
N ALA A 90 -0.42 0.59 11.48
CA ALA A 90 0.38 -0.62 11.38
C ALA A 90 1.61 -0.58 12.29
N TYR A 91 2.31 0.57 12.33
CA TYR A 91 3.53 0.74 13.12
C TYR A 91 3.26 0.69 14.63
N SER A 92 2.16 1.29 15.12
CA SER A 92 1.80 1.20 16.54
C SER A 92 1.54 -0.24 17.00
N ILE A 93 1.01 -1.11 16.13
CA ILE A 93 0.86 -2.53 16.41
C ILE A 93 2.23 -3.23 16.47
N ILE A 94 3.19 -2.84 15.62
CA ILE A 94 4.57 -3.35 15.71
C ILE A 94 5.23 -2.94 17.02
N GLU A 95 5.03 -1.71 17.48
CA GLU A 95 5.57 -1.24 18.77
C GLU A 95 5.01 -2.07 19.92
N LYS A 96 3.68 -2.22 19.96
CA LYS A 96 3.01 -3.07 20.96
C LYS A 96 3.51 -4.51 20.93
N ALA A 97 3.68 -5.09 19.74
CA ALA A 97 4.18 -6.45 19.57
C ALA A 97 5.61 -6.62 20.09
N PHE A 98 6.47 -5.63 19.84
CA PHE A 98 7.84 -5.63 20.34
C PHE A 98 7.89 -5.55 21.86
N ASP A 99 7.09 -4.65 22.47
CA ASP A 99 7.05 -4.45 23.92
C ASP A 99 6.47 -5.68 24.65
N GLU A 100 5.46 -6.34 24.05
CA GLU A 100 4.82 -7.55 24.60
C GLU A 100 5.50 -8.86 24.18
N LEU A 101 6.56 -8.81 23.35
CA LEU A 101 7.21 -9.97 22.74
C LEU A 101 6.22 -10.95 22.07
N LYS A 102 5.24 -10.38 21.35
CA LYS A 102 4.21 -11.11 20.62
C LYS A 102 4.48 -11.14 19.14
N THR A 103 4.30 -12.31 18.55
CA THR A 103 4.44 -12.53 17.11
C THR A 103 3.39 -11.70 16.37
N VAL A 104 3.76 -11.13 15.21
CA VAL A 104 2.83 -10.40 14.34
C VAL A 104 2.63 -11.12 13.02
N GLU A 105 1.43 -10.97 12.47
CA GLU A 105 1.15 -11.26 11.07
C GLU A 105 1.09 -9.95 10.29
N ILE A 106 1.84 -9.86 9.19
CA ILE A 106 1.90 -8.68 8.35
C ILE A 106 1.55 -9.00 6.90
N ASN A 107 0.96 -8.01 6.23
CA ASN A 107 0.95 -7.93 4.77
C ASN A 107 2.14 -7.07 4.34
N TYR A 108 3.18 -7.71 3.81
CA TYR A 108 4.40 -7.03 3.39
C TYR A 108 4.46 -6.89 1.87
N PHE A 109 4.65 -5.67 1.40
CA PHE A 109 4.80 -5.38 -0.03
C PHE A 109 6.18 -5.79 -0.55
N ASN A 110 6.21 -6.62 -1.59
CA ASN A 110 7.41 -6.92 -2.36
C ASN A 110 7.49 -6.00 -3.58
N ILE A 111 8.58 -5.23 -3.68
CA ILE A 111 8.78 -4.26 -4.76
C ILE A 111 8.96 -4.94 -6.12
N ASP A 112 9.63 -6.10 -6.15
CA ASP A 112 9.98 -6.77 -7.40
C ASP A 112 8.74 -7.39 -8.05
N SER A 113 7.95 -8.13 -7.25
CA SER A 113 6.71 -8.74 -7.73
C SER A 113 5.51 -7.78 -7.74
N ALA A 114 5.63 -6.61 -7.11
CA ALA A 114 4.54 -5.66 -6.87
C ALA A 114 3.31 -6.30 -6.21
N GLU A 115 3.56 -7.23 -5.28
CA GLU A 115 2.53 -8.01 -4.61
C GLU A 115 2.72 -7.98 -3.10
N PHE A 116 1.59 -8.09 -2.38
CA PHE A 116 1.60 -8.31 -0.95
C PHE A 116 1.77 -9.77 -0.62
N THR A 117 2.60 -10.01 0.38
CA THR A 117 2.80 -11.35 0.92
C THR A 117 2.53 -11.36 2.40
N LYS A 118 1.79 -12.37 2.85
CA LYS A 118 1.60 -12.61 4.28
C LYS A 118 2.91 -13.12 4.87
N ARG A 119 3.30 -12.57 6.02
CA ARG A 119 4.49 -12.96 6.78
C ARG A 119 4.14 -13.01 8.25
N LYS A 120 4.68 -13.99 8.95
CA LYS A 120 4.65 -14.07 10.41
C LYS A 120 6.04 -13.75 10.95
N LEU A 121 6.13 -12.77 11.85
CA LEU A 121 7.37 -12.17 12.29
C LEU A 121 7.47 -12.08 13.81
N ASP A 122 8.64 -12.43 14.33
CA ASP A 122 9.06 -12.12 15.70
C ASP A 122 9.96 -10.89 15.67
N VAL A 123 9.55 -9.78 16.29
CA VAL A 123 10.26 -8.49 16.18
C VAL A 123 11.44 -8.44 17.15
N TYR A 124 12.66 -8.41 16.63
CA TYR A 124 13.88 -8.38 17.45
C TYR A 124 14.44 -6.96 17.60
N TYR A 125 14.13 -6.08 16.65
CA TYR A 125 14.44 -4.65 16.74
C TYR A 125 13.46 -3.85 15.89
N LYS A 126 13.05 -2.68 16.39
CA LYS A 126 12.18 -1.74 15.68
C LYS A 126 12.77 -0.34 15.61
N SER A 127 12.54 0.30 14.47
CA SER A 127 12.77 1.73 14.21
C SER A 127 11.74 2.19 13.20
N ARG A 128 11.56 3.52 13.07
CA ARG A 128 10.64 4.12 12.09
C ARG A 128 10.98 3.69 10.64
N LYS A 129 12.25 3.39 10.33
CA LYS A 129 12.65 3.02 8.97
C LYS A 129 12.63 1.51 8.72
N TYR A 130 13.13 0.74 9.69
CA TYR A 130 13.33 -0.70 9.54
C TYR A 130 12.92 -1.48 10.77
N ILE A 131 12.41 -2.69 10.52
CA ILE A 131 12.13 -3.73 11.50
C ILE A 131 13.06 -4.90 11.22
N ILE A 132 13.79 -5.37 12.22
CA ILE A 132 14.58 -6.61 12.13
C ILE A 132 13.81 -7.68 12.88
N SER A 133 13.50 -8.76 12.18
CA SER A 133 12.63 -9.81 12.71
C SER A 133 13.08 -11.19 12.27
N TYR A 134 12.82 -12.19 13.10
CA TYR A 134 12.80 -13.57 12.62
C TYR A 134 11.55 -13.79 11.76
N CYS A 135 11.77 -14.17 10.50
CA CYS A 135 10.71 -14.44 9.56
C CYS A 135 10.43 -15.93 9.52
N HIS A 136 9.27 -16.34 10.01
CA HIS A 136 8.89 -17.76 10.09
C HIS A 136 8.82 -18.44 8.73
N LEU A 137 8.37 -17.72 7.69
CA LEU A 137 8.34 -18.26 6.34
C LEU A 137 9.74 -18.57 5.79
N ARG A 138 10.71 -17.69 6.06
CA ARG A 138 12.09 -17.83 5.57
C ARG A 138 13.00 -18.58 6.53
N LYS A 139 12.52 -18.87 7.74
CA LYS A 139 13.27 -19.47 8.85
C LYS A 139 14.61 -18.75 9.11
N ALA A 140 14.59 -17.42 9.03
CA ALA A 140 15.78 -16.59 9.11
C ALA A 140 15.46 -15.19 9.62
N ILE A 141 16.44 -14.55 10.26
CA ILE A 141 16.38 -13.12 10.62
C ILE A 141 16.50 -12.30 9.34
N ARG A 142 15.59 -11.34 9.16
CA ARG A 142 15.50 -10.47 7.99
C ARG A 142 15.17 -9.04 8.40
N LYS A 143 15.55 -8.10 7.55
CA LYS A 143 15.26 -6.68 7.68
C LYS A 143 14.10 -6.31 6.76
N PHE A 144 13.10 -5.66 7.32
CA PHE A 144 11.88 -5.23 6.66
C PHE A 144 11.80 -3.71 6.71
N ARG A 145 11.33 -3.08 5.63
CA ARG A 145 11.01 -1.64 5.65
C ARG A 145 9.66 -1.43 6.32
N ALA A 146 9.60 -0.53 7.30
CA ALA A 146 8.35 -0.23 8.00
C ALA A 146 7.29 0.33 7.03
N SER A 147 7.70 1.18 6.09
CA SER A 147 6.83 1.76 5.05
C SER A 147 6.17 0.73 4.13
N ARG A 148 6.69 -0.51 4.06
CA ARG A 148 6.13 -1.59 3.22
C ARG A 148 5.15 -2.51 3.96
N MET A 149 4.83 -2.20 5.22
CA MET A 149 3.83 -2.93 6.00
C MET A 149 2.47 -2.27 5.83
N GLU A 150 1.62 -2.85 4.99
CA GLU A 150 0.28 -2.30 4.75
C GLU A 150 -0.66 -2.59 5.92
N LYS A 151 -0.64 -3.84 6.40
CA LYS A 151 -1.46 -4.30 7.53
C LYS A 151 -0.61 -5.12 8.48
N VAL A 152 -0.88 -4.96 9.77
CA VAL A 152 -0.21 -5.68 10.86
C VAL A 152 -1.29 -6.12 11.83
N ASN A 153 -1.27 -7.39 12.22
CA ASN A 153 -2.15 -7.94 13.24
C ASN A 153 -1.28 -8.58 14.33
N LEU A 154 -1.65 -8.33 15.58
CA LEU A 154 -1.05 -8.97 16.74
C LEU A 154 -1.59 -10.40 16.87
N THR A 155 -0.71 -11.36 17.12
CA THR A 155 -1.13 -12.74 17.43
C THR A 155 -1.09 -13.00 18.93
N THR A 156 -1.55 -14.19 19.35
CA THR A 156 -1.44 -14.65 20.73
C THR A 156 -0.09 -15.31 21.05
N GLU A 157 0.75 -15.57 20.05
CA GLU A 157 2.01 -16.29 20.20
C GLU A 157 3.11 -15.39 20.74
N GLN A 158 3.86 -15.91 21.72
CA GLN A 158 5.00 -15.20 22.32
C GLN A 158 6.32 -15.77 21.81
N TYR A 159 7.35 -14.94 21.79
CA TYR A 159 8.71 -15.34 21.47
C TYR A 159 9.71 -14.76 22.47
N LYS A 160 10.97 -15.18 22.35
CA LYS A 160 12.10 -14.56 23.06
C LYS A 160 13.13 -14.12 22.06
N ILE A 161 13.70 -12.94 22.27
CA ILE A 161 14.83 -12.47 21.47
C ILE A 161 16.07 -13.29 21.89
N PRO A 162 16.79 -13.91 20.94
CA PRO A 162 18.01 -14.65 21.25
C PRO A 162 19.05 -13.76 21.95
N LYS A 163 19.70 -14.26 23.00
CA LYS A 163 20.70 -13.48 23.78
C LYS A 163 21.89 -12.99 22.95
N ASN A 164 22.20 -13.69 21.86
CA ASN A 164 23.28 -13.37 20.93
C ASN A 164 22.82 -12.52 19.74
N PHE A 165 21.58 -12.04 19.74
CA PHE A 165 21.08 -11.13 18.70
C PHE A 165 21.83 -9.79 18.76
N ASP A 166 22.33 -9.36 17.62
CA ASP A 166 22.97 -8.06 17.42
C ASP A 166 22.37 -7.40 16.18
N LYS A 167 21.68 -6.28 16.39
CA LYS A 167 21.04 -5.51 15.32
C LYS A 167 22.04 -4.97 14.28
N ASN A 168 23.30 -4.76 14.65
CA ASN A 168 24.31 -4.18 13.74
C ASN A 168 24.77 -5.16 12.65
N LYS A 169 24.42 -6.45 12.78
CA LYS A 169 24.68 -7.47 11.76
C LYS A 169 23.64 -7.47 10.62
N TYR A 170 22.65 -6.56 10.64
CA TYR A 170 21.50 -6.53 9.71
C TYR A 170 21.13 -5.10 9.24
#